data_AF-A0A958H2T4-F1
#
_entry.id   AF-A0A958H2T4-F1
#
_cell.length_a   1.000
_cell.length_b   1.000
_cell.length_c   1.000
_cell.angle_alpha   90.00
_cell.angle_beta   90.00
_cell.angle_gamma   90.00
#
_symmetry.space_group_name_H-M   'P 1'
#
loop_
_entity.id
_entity.type
_entity.pdbx_description
1 polymer ?
#
loop_
_entity_poly.entity_id
_entity_poly.type
_entity_poly.pdbx_seq_one_letter_code
_entity_poly.pdbx_strand_id
1 'polypeptide(L)'
;TYQINPNYGHDNHDLHDIAVIMLDEEITDISPATLPPAALLDDMKKAHELKGQQLVTVGYGILREDKTRGPLVLGTAGTRYFADQTFQALKPYWLQLSMNPSTGNGGTCYGDSGGPHFLGESDMVVSLTVTGDTWCRASDVTYRLDTDSARSYLAQFVELPQ
;
A
#
# COMPACT_ATOMS: atom_id res chain seq x y z
N THR A 1 -16.18 8.85 12.69
CA THR A 1 -16.95 7.75 12.05
C THR A 1 -16.16 7.12 10.89
N TYR A 2 -16.62 6.03 10.26
CA TYR A 2 -15.95 5.46 9.06
C TYR A 2 -16.95 5.27 7.92
N GLN A 3 -16.45 5.36 6.69
CA GLN A 3 -17.16 5.12 5.43
C GLN A 3 -16.38 4.06 4.65
N ILE A 4 -17.01 2.94 4.36
CA ILE A 4 -16.45 1.88 3.51
C ILE A 4 -16.89 2.18 2.07
N ASN A 5 -16.02 1.96 1.09
CA ASN A 5 -16.43 2.08 -0.30
C ASN A 5 -17.64 1.16 -0.57
N PRO A 6 -18.78 1.69 -1.04
CA PRO A 6 -20.01 0.90 -1.18
C PRO A 6 -19.89 -0.23 -2.21
N ASN A 7 -18.88 -0.20 -3.08
CA ASN A 7 -18.62 -1.25 -4.06
C ASN A 7 -17.65 -2.33 -3.55
N TYR A 8 -17.21 -2.25 -2.29
CA TYR A 8 -16.26 -3.20 -1.71
C TYR A 8 -16.70 -4.66 -1.88
N GLY A 9 -15.84 -5.49 -2.47
CA GLY A 9 -16.05 -6.93 -2.60
C GLY A 9 -17.10 -7.35 -3.64
N HIS A 10 -17.61 -6.41 -4.45
CA HIS A 10 -18.61 -6.70 -5.50
C HIS A 10 -18.01 -7.02 -6.87
N ASP A 11 -16.73 -6.71 -7.10
CA ASP A 11 -15.97 -7.10 -8.29
C ASP A 11 -14.59 -7.65 -7.87
N ASN A 12 -14.26 -8.86 -8.32
CA ASN A 12 -12.96 -9.47 -8.02
C ASN A 12 -11.79 -8.83 -8.80
N HIS A 13 -12.06 -8.06 -9.86
CA HIS A 13 -11.03 -7.33 -10.59
C HIS A 13 -10.71 -6.00 -9.92
N ASP A 14 -11.73 -5.24 -9.52
CA ASP A 14 -11.64 -4.05 -8.68
C ASP A 14 -12.39 -4.29 -7.36
N LEU A 15 -11.66 -4.72 -6.32
CA LEU A 15 -12.31 -5.01 -5.04
C LEU A 15 -12.78 -3.76 -4.32
N HIS A 16 -12.40 -2.56 -4.76
CA HIS A 16 -12.69 -1.32 -4.05
C HIS A 16 -12.27 -1.37 -2.57
N ASP A 17 -11.13 -1.99 -2.28
CA ASP A 17 -10.63 -2.24 -0.92
C ASP A 17 -10.02 -0.98 -0.31
N ILE A 18 -10.90 -0.04 0.00
CA ILE A 18 -10.58 1.27 0.56
C ILE A 18 -11.74 1.77 1.44
N ALA A 19 -11.39 2.45 2.52
CA ALA A 19 -12.32 3.11 3.41
C ALA A 19 -11.73 4.45 3.88
N VAL A 20 -12.59 5.36 4.33
CA VAL A 20 -12.21 6.65 4.92
C VAL A 20 -12.69 6.68 6.36
N ILE A 21 -11.81 7.08 7.27
CA ILE A 21 -12.16 7.34 8.67
C ILE A 21 -12.21 8.86 8.84
N MET A 22 -13.36 9.38 9.26
CA MET A 22 -13.56 10.78 9.59
C MET A 22 -13.31 10.96 11.08
N LEU A 23 -12.31 11.78 11.41
CA LEU A 23 -12.03 12.18 12.78
C LEU A 23 -13.09 13.17 13.26
N ASP A 24 -13.41 13.11 14.55
CA ASP A 24 -14.46 13.96 15.13
C ASP A 24 -13.99 15.42 15.28
N GLU A 25 -12.68 15.62 15.37
CA GLU A 25 -12.01 16.93 15.45
C GLU A 25 -10.89 17.02 14.39
N GLU A 26 -10.64 18.24 13.91
CA GLU A 26 -9.56 18.53 12.97
C GLU A 26 -8.20 18.39 13.66
N ILE A 27 -7.24 17.76 12.96
CA ILE A 27 -5.86 17.62 13.42
C ILE A 27 -5.01 18.67 12.69
N THR A 28 -4.48 19.64 13.43
CA THR A 28 -3.78 20.81 12.86
C THR A 28 -2.26 20.79 13.07
N ASP A 29 -1.75 19.85 13.85
CA ASP A 29 -0.33 19.74 14.26
C ASP A 29 0.44 18.62 13.55
N ILE A 30 -0.23 17.88 12.66
CA ILE A 30 0.35 16.81 11.85
C ILE A 30 0.12 17.13 10.38
N SER A 31 1.19 17.23 9.60
CA SER A 31 1.09 17.34 8.13
C SER A 31 0.67 15.99 7.54
N PRO A 32 -0.45 15.92 6.80
CA PRO A 32 -0.86 14.69 6.13
C PRO A 32 0.08 14.29 5.00
N ALA A 33 0.16 12.98 4.73
CA ALA A 33 0.76 12.45 3.51
C ALA A 33 -0.05 12.88 2.27
N THR A 34 0.60 12.90 1.10
CA THR A 34 -0.03 13.30 -0.15
C THR A 34 -0.62 12.10 -0.90
N LEU A 35 -1.67 12.33 -1.67
CA LEU A 35 -2.24 11.36 -2.61
C LEU A 35 -1.58 11.49 -3.98
N PRO A 36 -1.58 10.44 -4.83
CA PRO A 36 -1.00 10.53 -6.17
C PRO A 36 -1.97 11.25 -7.13
N PRO A 37 -1.46 11.98 -8.13
CA PRO A 37 -2.27 12.45 -9.25
C PRO A 37 -2.86 11.27 -10.04
N ALA A 38 -3.85 11.56 -10.89
CA ALA A 38 -4.51 10.53 -11.68
C ALA A 38 -3.50 9.80 -12.58
N ALA A 39 -3.61 8.46 -12.65
CA ALA A 39 -2.82 7.60 -13.53
C ALA A 39 -1.29 7.67 -13.38
N LEU A 40 -0.77 8.21 -12.26
CA LEU A 40 0.67 8.35 -11.99
C LEU A 40 1.44 7.06 -12.30
N LEU A 41 1.01 5.91 -11.78
CA LEU A 41 1.75 4.66 -11.93
C LEU A 41 1.69 4.14 -13.37
N ASP A 42 0.59 4.39 -14.09
CA ASP A 42 0.50 4.05 -15.52
C ASP A 42 1.46 4.90 -16.35
N ASP A 43 1.60 6.18 -16.03
CA ASP A 43 2.51 7.08 -16.73
C ASP A 43 3.98 6.75 -16.43
N MET A 44 4.32 6.48 -15.16
CA MET A 44 5.64 5.94 -14.80
C MET A 44 5.94 4.62 -15.52
N LYS A 45 4.95 3.74 -15.71
CA LYS A 45 5.13 2.50 -16.46
C LYS A 45 5.46 2.76 -17.92
N LYS A 46 4.73 3.68 -18.57
CA LYS A 46 4.98 4.09 -19.97
C LYS A 46 6.36 4.72 -20.13
N ALA A 47 6.81 5.48 -19.13
CA ALA A 47 8.13 6.09 -19.08
C ALA A 47 9.26 5.10 -18.72
N HIS A 48 8.94 3.85 -18.40
CA HIS A 48 9.88 2.82 -17.92
C HIS A 48 10.55 3.14 -16.56
N GLU A 49 9.92 3.97 -15.75
CA GLU A 49 10.45 4.46 -14.46
C GLU A 49 10.12 3.51 -13.30
N LEU A 50 9.05 2.70 -13.41
CA LEU A 50 8.70 1.74 -12.36
C LEU A 50 9.78 0.69 -12.10
N LYS A 51 10.60 0.36 -13.11
CA LYS A 51 11.65 -0.65 -12.95
C LYS A 51 12.78 -0.08 -12.11
N GLY A 52 12.96 -0.62 -10.90
CA GLY A 52 13.94 -0.12 -9.93
C GLY A 52 13.41 1.03 -9.09
N GLN A 53 12.15 1.44 -9.29
CA GLN A 53 11.47 2.34 -8.37
C GLN A 53 11.38 1.69 -7.00
N GLN A 54 11.91 2.38 -6.00
CA GLN A 54 11.76 2.02 -4.60
C GLN A 54 10.39 2.48 -4.10
N LEU A 55 9.78 1.65 -3.27
CA LEU A 55 8.64 2.00 -2.46
C LEU A 55 8.96 1.70 -1.00
N VAL A 56 8.39 2.47 -0.10
CA VAL A 56 8.58 2.29 1.34
C VAL A 56 7.24 2.00 1.98
N THR A 57 7.15 0.91 2.72
CA THR A 57 5.98 0.65 3.58
C THR A 57 6.35 0.83 5.05
N VAL A 58 5.37 1.24 5.85
CA VAL A 58 5.50 1.42 7.30
C VAL A 58 4.31 0.78 7.98
N GLY A 59 4.54 0.07 9.07
CA GLY A 59 3.49 -0.69 9.73
C GLY A 59 3.86 -1.17 11.13
N TYR A 60 2.89 -1.83 11.75
CA TYR A 60 2.98 -2.38 13.11
C TYR A 60 2.63 -3.87 13.13
N GLY A 61 2.56 -4.51 11.96
CA GLY A 61 2.25 -5.91 11.79
C GLY A 61 3.34 -6.83 12.30
N ILE A 62 3.09 -8.13 12.15
CA ILE A 62 3.98 -9.18 12.62
C ILE A 62 5.32 -9.12 11.87
N LEU A 63 6.42 -9.06 12.62
CA LEU A 63 7.75 -9.17 12.03
C LEU A 63 8.06 -10.64 11.70
N ARG A 64 8.55 -10.87 10.49
CA ARG A 64 9.25 -12.09 10.13
C ARG A 64 10.73 -11.94 10.48
N GLU A 65 11.18 -12.61 11.54
CA GLU A 65 12.54 -12.45 12.06
C GLU A 65 13.62 -13.18 11.22
N ASP A 66 13.23 -14.22 10.48
CA ASP A 66 14.16 -15.09 9.75
C ASP A 66 13.70 -15.37 8.31
N LYS A 67 14.60 -15.14 7.34
CA LYS A 67 14.36 -15.30 5.90
C LYS A 67 14.58 -16.72 5.34
N THR A 68 15.11 -17.63 6.15
CA THR A 68 15.53 -18.99 5.77
C THR A 68 14.64 -20.09 6.33
N ARG A 69 13.92 -19.83 7.42
CA ARG A 69 13.08 -20.81 8.11
C ARG A 69 11.62 -20.80 7.64
N GLY A 70 10.91 -21.90 7.91
CA GLY A 70 9.49 -22.06 7.59
C GLY A 70 8.57 -21.16 8.45
N PRO A 71 7.25 -21.38 8.44
CA PRO A 71 6.27 -20.43 8.97
C PRO A 71 6.26 -20.21 10.49
N LEU A 72 7.01 -21.03 11.25
CA LEU A 72 7.10 -20.92 12.71
C LEU A 72 7.85 -19.67 13.23
N VAL A 73 8.36 -18.80 12.35
CA VAL A 73 9.14 -17.59 12.73
C VAL A 73 8.36 -16.27 12.55
N LEU A 74 7.05 -16.34 12.39
CA LEU A 74 6.20 -15.15 12.51
C LEU A 74 6.15 -14.73 13.97
N GLY A 75 6.74 -13.58 14.28
CA GLY A 75 6.97 -13.09 15.63
C GLY A 75 5.79 -12.29 16.19
N THR A 76 6.11 -11.21 16.90
CA THR A 76 5.11 -10.33 17.53
C THR A 76 4.80 -9.10 16.67
N ALA A 77 3.59 -8.57 16.84
CA ALA A 77 3.15 -7.29 16.26
C ALA A 77 3.26 -6.17 17.32
N GLY A 78 3.12 -4.92 16.88
CA GLY A 78 3.00 -3.74 17.75
C GLY A 78 4.24 -2.87 17.83
N THR A 79 5.37 -3.30 17.27
CA THR A 79 6.53 -2.42 17.05
C THR A 79 6.43 -1.81 15.66
N ARG A 80 6.69 -0.50 15.54
CA ARG A 80 6.73 0.16 14.23
C ARG A 80 7.97 -0.27 13.45
N TYR A 81 7.77 -0.83 12.27
CA TYR A 81 8.81 -1.12 11.30
C TYR A 81 8.55 -0.40 9.98
N PHE A 82 9.60 -0.27 9.18
CA PHE A 82 9.50 0.12 7.79
C PHE A 82 10.30 -0.86 6.93
N ALA A 83 9.97 -0.94 5.65
CA ALA A 83 10.68 -1.78 4.71
C ALA A 83 10.72 -1.17 3.31
N ASP A 84 11.85 -1.38 2.65
CA ASP A 84 12.03 -1.08 1.24
C ASP A 84 11.47 -2.20 0.38
N GLN A 85 10.82 -1.79 -0.71
CA GLN A 85 10.18 -2.66 -1.68
C GLN A 85 10.53 -2.23 -3.09
N THR A 86 10.50 -3.19 -4.01
CA THR A 86 10.68 -2.92 -5.43
C THR A 86 9.48 -3.40 -6.24
N PHE A 87 9.21 -2.68 -7.31
CA PHE A 87 8.17 -3.01 -8.28
C PHE A 87 8.30 -4.43 -8.84
N GLN A 88 7.20 -5.19 -8.85
CA GLN A 88 7.08 -6.46 -9.57
C GLN A 88 6.16 -6.34 -10.79
N ALA A 89 4.94 -5.84 -10.59
CA ALA A 89 3.97 -5.71 -11.67
C ALA A 89 2.93 -4.62 -11.41
N LEU A 90 2.44 -4.02 -12.49
CA LEU A 90 1.30 -3.10 -12.47
C LEU A 90 0.14 -3.74 -13.21
N LYS A 91 -0.98 -3.89 -12.51
CA LYS A 91 -2.28 -4.32 -13.03
C LYS A 91 -3.26 -3.13 -12.98
N PRO A 92 -4.47 -3.24 -13.56
CA PRO A 92 -5.42 -2.12 -13.61
C PRO A 92 -5.64 -1.44 -12.25
N TYR A 93 -5.95 -2.22 -11.20
CA TYR A 93 -6.24 -1.69 -9.85
C TYR A 93 -5.20 -2.08 -8.79
N TRP A 94 -4.24 -2.92 -9.16
CA TRP A 94 -3.32 -3.54 -8.23
C TRP A 94 -1.88 -3.21 -8.57
N LEU A 95 -1.13 -2.84 -7.54
CA LEU A 95 0.31 -2.75 -7.58
C LEU A 95 0.88 -3.99 -6.86
N GLN A 96 1.79 -4.69 -7.51
CA GLN A 96 2.46 -5.85 -6.93
C GLN A 96 3.91 -5.47 -6.64
N LEU A 97 4.31 -5.71 -5.40
CA LEU A 97 5.62 -5.33 -4.87
C LEU A 97 6.35 -6.56 -4.34
N SER A 98 7.66 -6.52 -4.49
CA SER A 98 8.54 -7.54 -3.94
C SER A 98 8.73 -7.28 -2.46
N MET A 99 8.55 -8.35 -1.68
CA MET A 99 8.99 -8.38 -0.29
C MET A 99 10.04 -9.46 -0.03
N ASN A 100 10.75 -9.86 -1.09
CA ASN A 100 11.73 -10.92 -1.02
C ASN A 100 13.05 -10.47 -0.37
N PRO A 101 13.39 -10.93 0.86
CA PRO A 101 14.60 -10.53 1.57
C PRO A 101 15.88 -11.06 0.94
N SER A 102 15.80 -12.04 0.03
CA SER A 102 16.94 -12.46 -0.77
C SER A 102 17.31 -11.46 -1.87
N THR A 103 16.41 -10.53 -2.19
CA THR A 103 16.61 -9.43 -3.15
C THR A 103 16.78 -8.07 -2.48
N GLY A 104 16.94 -8.04 -1.14
CA GLY A 104 17.05 -6.81 -0.36
C GLY A 104 15.72 -6.14 -0.02
N ASN A 105 14.59 -6.76 -0.36
CA ASN A 105 13.26 -6.23 -0.07
C ASN A 105 12.72 -6.76 1.25
N GLY A 106 12.01 -5.91 2.00
CA GLY A 106 11.05 -6.34 3.02
C GLY A 106 9.63 -6.04 2.56
N GLY A 107 8.65 -6.14 3.44
CA GLY A 107 7.28 -5.81 3.09
C GLY A 107 6.35 -5.98 4.27
N THR A 108 5.07 -6.10 3.95
CA THR A 108 4.01 -6.13 4.96
C THR A 108 3.68 -7.53 5.42
N CYS A 109 3.03 -7.63 6.58
CA CYS A 109 2.54 -8.90 7.10
C CYS A 109 1.21 -8.71 7.84
N TYR A 110 0.73 -9.78 8.50
CA TYR A 110 -0.49 -9.74 9.30
C TYR A 110 -0.47 -8.55 10.28
N GLY A 111 -1.49 -7.69 10.19
CA GLY A 111 -1.62 -6.48 10.98
C GLY A 111 -1.28 -5.18 10.24
N ASP A 112 -0.67 -5.26 9.05
CA ASP A 112 -0.34 -4.09 8.22
C ASP A 112 -1.42 -3.74 7.17
N SER A 113 -2.54 -4.49 7.12
CA SER A 113 -3.65 -4.25 6.20
C SER A 113 -4.19 -2.80 6.30
N GLY A 114 -4.42 -2.16 5.16
CA GLY A 114 -4.76 -0.74 5.05
C GLY A 114 -3.56 0.21 5.21
N GLY A 115 -2.37 -0.31 5.51
CA GLY A 115 -1.15 0.48 5.68
C GLY A 115 -0.65 1.11 4.37
N PRO A 116 0.15 2.18 4.47
CA PRO A 116 0.61 2.95 3.31
C PRO A 116 1.81 2.32 2.60
N HIS A 117 1.88 2.59 1.30
CA HIS A 117 3.06 2.37 0.45
C HIS A 117 3.46 3.70 -0.20
N PHE A 118 4.58 4.25 0.24
CA PHE A 118 5.13 5.53 -0.22
C PHE A 118 5.95 5.37 -1.50
N LEU A 119 5.92 6.39 -2.36
CA LEU A 119 6.76 6.43 -3.57
C LEU A 119 8.17 6.91 -3.22
N GLY A 120 9.15 6.00 -3.20
CA GLY A 120 10.51 6.30 -2.76
C GLY A 120 10.53 6.85 -1.33
N GLU A 121 11.34 7.88 -1.10
CA GLU A 121 11.43 8.61 0.18
C GLU A 121 10.45 9.81 0.27
N SER A 122 9.48 9.92 -0.65
CA SER A 122 8.48 10.99 -0.62
C SER A 122 7.38 10.72 0.42
N ASP A 123 6.55 11.73 0.69
CA ASP A 123 5.35 11.62 1.51
C ASP A 123 4.11 11.17 0.72
N MET A 124 4.27 10.74 -0.54
CA MET A 124 3.15 10.35 -1.41
C MET A 124 2.80 8.87 -1.23
N VAL A 125 1.59 8.60 -0.74
CA VAL A 125 1.08 7.23 -0.60
C VAL A 125 0.42 6.80 -1.91
N VAL A 126 1.04 5.88 -2.65
CA VAL A 126 0.53 5.45 -3.97
C VAL A 126 -0.40 4.24 -3.91
N SER A 127 -0.35 3.46 -2.83
CA SER A 127 -1.21 2.29 -2.65
C SER A 127 -1.40 1.89 -1.18
N LEU A 128 -2.42 1.08 -0.92
CA LEU A 128 -2.74 0.53 0.40
C LEU A 128 -2.48 -0.97 0.46
N THR A 129 -1.95 -1.46 1.58
CA THR A 129 -1.76 -2.90 1.83
C THR A 129 -3.10 -3.63 1.83
N VAL A 130 -3.25 -4.64 0.97
CA VAL A 130 -4.47 -5.48 0.94
C VAL A 130 -4.14 -6.91 1.32
N THR A 131 -3.25 -7.55 0.58
CA THR A 131 -2.91 -8.96 0.79
C THR A 131 -1.49 -9.25 0.31
N GLY A 132 -1.04 -10.48 0.53
CA GLY A 132 0.27 -10.94 0.12
C GLY A 132 0.36 -12.45 0.20
N ASP A 133 1.58 -12.97 0.10
CA ASP A 133 1.79 -14.40 0.37
C ASP A 133 1.59 -14.71 1.87
N THR A 134 1.07 -15.89 2.16
CA THR A 134 0.76 -16.35 3.53
C THR A 134 1.95 -16.27 4.49
N TRP A 135 3.18 -16.22 3.98
CA TRP A 135 4.40 -16.26 4.77
C TRP A 135 5.13 -14.91 4.85
N CYS A 136 4.58 -13.84 4.29
CA CYS A 136 5.16 -12.51 4.33
C CYS A 136 6.63 -12.52 3.87
N ARG A 137 6.89 -13.09 2.68
CA ARG A 137 8.27 -13.22 2.15
C ARG A 137 8.39 -13.03 0.64
N ALA A 138 7.32 -13.08 -0.14
CA ALA A 138 7.40 -13.10 -1.60
C ALA A 138 6.79 -11.86 -2.23
N SER A 139 5.53 -11.56 -1.92
CA SER A 139 4.77 -10.56 -2.67
C SER A 139 3.78 -9.80 -1.80
N ASP A 140 3.82 -8.47 -1.88
CA ASP A 140 2.72 -7.60 -1.47
C ASP A 140 1.83 -7.30 -2.68
N VAL A 141 0.52 -7.36 -2.47
CA VAL A 141 -0.50 -6.97 -3.44
C VAL A 141 -1.29 -5.83 -2.82
N THR A 142 -1.18 -4.66 -3.43
CA THR A 142 -1.66 -3.40 -2.86
C THR A 142 -2.68 -2.74 -3.79
N TYR A 143 -3.64 -2.03 -3.21
CA TYR A 143 -4.69 -1.34 -3.94
C TYR A 143 -4.24 0.06 -4.33
N ARG A 144 -4.28 0.36 -5.63
CA ARG A 144 -3.76 1.60 -6.21
C ARG A 144 -4.66 2.81 -5.90
N LEU A 145 -4.05 3.89 -5.41
CA LEU A 145 -4.76 5.15 -5.11
C LEU A 145 -4.83 6.12 -6.30
N ASP A 146 -4.08 5.88 -7.38
CA ASP A 146 -4.04 6.72 -8.58
C ASP A 146 -5.10 6.36 -9.63
N THR A 147 -5.91 5.32 -9.38
CA THR A 147 -6.94 4.85 -10.31
C THR A 147 -8.20 5.72 -10.25
N ASP A 148 -8.93 5.82 -11.37
CA ASP A 148 -10.21 6.53 -11.42
C ASP A 148 -11.20 6.02 -10.37
N SER A 149 -11.20 4.71 -10.11
CA SER A 149 -12.06 4.06 -9.12
C SER A 149 -11.78 4.55 -7.70
N ALA A 150 -10.53 4.43 -7.25
CA ALA A 150 -10.13 4.89 -5.92
C ALA A 150 -10.31 6.41 -5.78
N ARG A 151 -9.91 7.18 -6.79
CA ARG A 151 -10.00 8.65 -6.78
C ARG A 151 -11.45 9.14 -6.77
N SER A 152 -12.35 8.53 -7.54
CA SER A 152 -13.77 8.91 -7.54
C SER A 152 -14.42 8.70 -6.17
N TYR A 153 -13.96 7.69 -5.43
CA TYR A 153 -14.38 7.50 -4.04
C TYR A 153 -13.78 8.56 -3.10
N LEU A 154 -12.45 8.77 -3.15
CA LEU A 154 -11.75 9.71 -2.27
C LEU A 154 -12.15 11.18 -2.49
N ALA A 155 -12.49 11.58 -3.72
CA ALA A 155 -12.92 12.93 -4.07
C ALA A 155 -14.19 13.39 -3.32
N GLN A 156 -14.94 12.47 -2.72
CA GLN A 156 -16.10 12.79 -1.88
C GLN A 156 -15.69 13.33 -0.49
N PHE A 157 -14.43 13.14 -0.10
CA PHE A 157 -13.94 13.39 1.26
C PHE A 157 -12.77 14.38 1.31
N VAL A 158 -11.92 14.40 0.28
CA VAL A 158 -10.69 15.21 0.25
C VAL A 158 -10.48 15.84 -1.12
N GLU A 159 -9.74 16.95 -1.15
CA GLU A 159 -9.24 17.51 -2.40
C GLU A 159 -8.14 16.62 -2.98
N LEU A 160 -8.25 16.30 -4.27
CA LEU A 160 -7.28 15.47 -4.96
C LEU A 160 -6.30 16.30 -5.77
N PRO A 161 -5.02 15.92 -5.81
CA PRO A 161 -4.08 16.54 -6.73
C PRO A 161 -4.50 16.25 -8.17
N GLN A 162 -4.31 17.25 -9.03
CA GLN A 162 -4.56 17.18 -10.48
C GLN A 162 -3.61 16.17 -11.13
#